data_AF-A0A415QJ88-F1
#
_entry.id   AF-A0A415QJ88-F1
#
_cell.length_a   1.000
_cell.length_b   1.000
_cell.length_c   1.000
_cell.angle_alpha   90.00
_cell.angle_beta   90.00
_cell.angle_gamma   90.00
#
_symmetry.space_group_name_H-M   'P 1'
#
loop_
_entity.id
_entity.type
_entity.pdbx_description
1 polymer ?
#
loop_
_entity_poly.entity_id
_entity_poly.type
_entity_poly.pdbx_seq_one_letter_code
_entity_poly.pdbx_strand_id
1 'polypeptide(L)'
;MILIAIFFMGSCAESVLDMVPEDETNCISRSGTGELDKALAYLKETRLGGPLLAYARLRCPPKYVIEFTSTFGIPERSMRYMGMGWVLYNPNNLQNGDLEQLAFHELFHIYKDGNDVNRVLNDEIEAYMAQYIFCLSVGRPKIFKTPNDELTENIIKLVKCMDLDSGTITSDEFASHYDKAMRAIKQCSLYQNKEGEAPWVEYPVRDISTLCNFLRSIK
;
A
#
# COMPACT_ATOMS: atom_id res chain seq x y z
N MET A 1 -16.01 51.54 -39.46
CA MET A 1 -14.96 50.55 -39.12
C MET A 1 -14.37 50.96 -37.79
N ILE A 2 -14.67 50.21 -36.73
CA ILE A 2 -14.13 50.45 -35.39
C ILE A 2 -13.21 49.26 -35.09
N LEU A 3 -11.93 49.56 -34.93
CA LEU A 3 -10.91 48.62 -34.46
C LEU A 3 -11.22 48.30 -32.99
N ILE A 4 -11.53 47.04 -32.68
CA ILE A 4 -11.57 46.57 -31.29
C ILE A 4 -10.19 45.95 -31.02
N ALA A 5 -9.37 46.68 -30.28
CA ALA A 5 -8.13 46.18 -29.70
C ALA A 5 -8.49 45.22 -28.55
N ILE A 6 -8.16 43.94 -28.71
CA ILE A 6 -8.25 42.95 -27.62
C ILE A 6 -7.03 43.17 -26.72
N PHE A 7 -7.27 43.77 -25.55
CA PHE A 7 -6.29 43.83 -24.47
C PHE A 7 -6.21 42.46 -23.79
N PHE A 8 -5.02 41.86 -23.80
CA PHE A 8 -4.64 40.79 -22.88
C PHE A 8 -4.44 41.38 -21.48
N MET A 9 -5.26 40.98 -20.53
CA MET A 9 -4.94 41.04 -19.09
C MET A 9 -5.31 39.70 -18.49
N GLY A 10 -4.32 39.04 -17.88
CA GLY A 10 -4.46 37.73 -17.28
C GLY A 10 -5.21 37.75 -15.96
N SER A 11 -5.56 36.55 -15.50
CA SER A 11 -5.61 36.24 -14.08
C SER A 11 -5.51 34.73 -13.90
N CYS A 12 -4.48 34.31 -13.16
CA CYS A 12 -4.31 32.97 -12.66
C CYS A 12 -5.45 32.65 -11.69
N ALA A 13 -6.10 31.50 -11.87
CA ALA A 13 -6.91 30.90 -10.81
C ALA A 13 -6.63 29.39 -10.83
N GLU A 14 -5.45 29.06 -10.30
CA GLU A 14 -5.11 27.74 -9.81
C GLU A 14 -6.00 27.51 -8.57
N SER A 15 -6.97 26.62 -8.68
CA SER A 15 -7.81 26.21 -7.56
C SER A 15 -7.00 25.29 -6.66
N VAL A 16 -6.15 25.88 -5.82
CA VAL A 16 -5.55 25.21 -4.67
C VAL A 16 -6.69 24.90 -3.71
N LEU A 17 -7.03 23.63 -3.58
CA LEU A 17 -7.81 23.14 -2.45
C LEU A 17 -7.06 23.56 -1.18
N ASP A 18 -7.69 24.45 -0.41
CA ASP A 18 -7.26 24.85 0.93
C ASP A 18 -7.10 23.59 1.79
N MET A 19 -5.86 23.09 1.88
CA MET A 19 -5.46 22.20 2.95
C MET A 19 -5.37 23.06 4.21
N VAL A 20 -6.33 22.87 5.11
CA VAL A 20 -6.22 23.33 6.49
C VAL A 20 -4.93 22.72 7.06
N PRO A 21 -3.95 23.53 7.51
CA PRO A 21 -2.77 23.00 8.17
C PRO A 21 -3.21 22.44 9.52
N GLU A 22 -3.27 21.11 9.64
CA GLU A 22 -3.37 20.48 10.96
C GLU A 22 -2.04 20.64 11.69
N ASP A 23 -2.07 21.51 12.70
CA ASP A 23 -1.18 21.67 13.85
C ASP A 23 0.18 20.92 13.79
N GLU A 24 1.23 21.66 13.40
CA GLU A 24 2.64 21.24 13.31
C GLU A 24 3.29 20.92 14.68
N THR A 25 2.52 20.67 15.74
CA THR A 25 3.06 20.49 17.09
C THR A 25 3.39 19.06 17.51
N ASN A 26 3.34 18.07 16.60
CA ASN A 26 3.74 16.69 16.91
C ASN A 26 4.68 16.02 15.90
N CYS A 27 5.49 16.79 15.17
CA CYS A 27 6.61 16.24 14.40
C CYS A 27 7.85 16.00 15.28
N ILE A 28 7.78 14.98 16.14
CA ILE A 28 8.95 14.33 16.76
C ILE A 28 9.05 12.96 16.05
N SER A 29 10.09 12.58 15.30
CA SER A 29 11.52 12.78 15.48
C SER A 29 12.28 12.61 14.15
N ARG A 30 13.20 13.53 13.84
CA ARG A 30 14.38 13.27 13.01
C ARG A 30 15.46 12.60 13.87
N SER A 31 15.43 11.27 13.97
CA SER A 31 16.55 10.46 14.46
C SER A 31 16.35 9.01 14.04
N GLY A 32 17.33 8.42 13.35
CA GLY A 32 17.32 7.04 12.83
C GLY A 32 17.37 5.93 13.89
N THR A 33 16.58 6.06 14.96
CA THR A 33 16.56 5.19 16.14
C THR A 33 15.14 4.72 16.50
N GLY A 34 14.12 5.08 15.70
CA GLY A 34 12.73 4.69 15.93
C GLY A 34 12.46 3.22 15.58
N GLU A 35 11.38 2.64 16.13
CA GLU A 35 10.97 1.28 15.80
C GLU A 35 10.70 1.10 14.30
N LEU A 36 10.22 2.14 13.63
CA LEU A 36 10.03 2.16 12.18
C LEU A 36 11.36 2.09 11.43
N ASP A 37 12.39 2.83 11.86
CA ASP A 37 13.71 2.77 11.22
C ASP A 37 14.31 1.38 11.35
N LYS A 38 14.13 0.73 12.51
CA LYS A 38 14.54 -0.66 12.73
C LYS A 38 13.79 -1.62 11.81
N ALA A 39 12.48 -1.44 11.65
CA ALA A 39 11.66 -2.25 10.76
C ALA A 39 12.09 -2.09 9.29
N LEU A 40 12.34 -0.86 8.83
CA LEU A 40 12.83 -0.58 7.47
C LEU A 40 14.25 -1.10 7.25
N ALA A 41 15.13 -0.98 8.25
CA ALA A 41 16.47 -1.57 8.22
C ALA A 41 16.39 -3.10 8.14
N TYR A 42 15.53 -3.73 8.93
CA TYR A 42 15.30 -5.17 8.87
C TYR A 42 14.79 -5.59 7.48
N LEU A 43 13.75 -4.93 6.97
CA LEU A 43 13.17 -5.20 5.63
C LEU A 43 14.24 -5.20 4.55
N LYS A 44 15.14 -4.21 4.57
CA LYS A 44 16.24 -4.07 3.61
C LYS A 44 17.17 -5.29 3.57
N GLU A 45 17.36 -5.97 4.69
CA GLU A 45 18.24 -7.15 4.79
C GLU A 45 17.51 -8.47 4.45
N THR A 46 16.20 -8.44 4.23
CA THR A 46 15.43 -9.64 3.86
C THR A 46 15.44 -9.90 2.35
N ARG A 47 15.31 -11.19 1.97
CA ARG A 47 15.28 -11.64 0.57
C ARG A 47 14.24 -10.90 -0.27
N LEU A 48 13.06 -10.63 0.27
CA LEU A 48 11.98 -9.96 -0.47
C LEU A 48 11.94 -8.45 -0.22
N GLY A 49 12.17 -8.00 1.02
CA GLY A 49 12.03 -6.60 1.39
C GLY A 49 13.11 -5.70 0.77
N GLY A 50 14.36 -6.16 0.67
CA GLY A 50 15.44 -5.40 0.03
C GLY A 50 15.15 -5.06 -1.44
N PRO A 51 14.88 -6.07 -2.30
CA PRO A 51 14.46 -5.85 -3.68
C PRO A 51 13.20 -5.00 -3.81
N LEU A 52 12.17 -5.24 -2.99
CA LEU A 52 10.94 -4.45 -3.04
C LEU A 52 11.20 -2.96 -2.76
N LEU A 53 11.97 -2.66 -1.71
CA LEU A 53 12.35 -1.30 -1.37
C LEU A 53 13.14 -0.62 -2.50
N ALA A 54 14.03 -1.37 -3.16
CA ALA A 54 14.78 -0.85 -4.32
C ALA A 54 13.85 -0.56 -5.50
N TYR A 55 12.93 -1.47 -5.84
CA TYR A 55 11.98 -1.27 -6.93
C TYR A 55 10.97 -0.17 -6.64
N ALA A 56 10.42 -0.09 -5.42
CA ALA A 56 9.55 0.98 -4.99
C ALA A 56 10.22 2.36 -5.15
N ARG A 57 11.51 2.48 -4.77
CA ARG A 57 12.28 3.71 -4.97
C ARG A 57 12.47 4.09 -6.44
N LEU A 58 12.63 3.10 -7.33
CA LEU A 58 12.72 3.35 -8.78
C LEU A 58 11.39 3.78 -9.39
N ARG A 59 10.27 3.38 -8.78
CA ARG A 59 8.90 3.71 -9.22
C ARG A 59 8.39 5.02 -8.63
N CYS A 60 8.94 5.43 -7.48
CA CYS A 60 8.68 6.73 -6.90
C CYS A 60 9.27 7.86 -7.79
N PRO A 61 8.55 8.95 -8.06
CA PRO A 61 9.08 10.03 -8.90
C PRO A 61 10.39 10.60 -8.32
N PRO A 62 11.39 10.97 -9.15
CA PRO A 62 12.74 11.33 -8.68
C PRO A 62 12.82 12.50 -7.68
N LYS A 63 11.77 13.31 -7.59
CA LYS A 63 11.67 14.45 -6.66
C LYS A 63 11.15 14.07 -5.27
N TYR A 64 10.63 12.85 -5.10
CA TYR A 64 10.04 12.37 -3.85
C TYR A 64 10.92 11.31 -3.21
N VAL A 65 10.89 11.29 -1.88
CA VAL A 65 11.50 10.24 -1.06
C VAL A 65 10.37 9.45 -0.42
N ILE A 66 10.55 8.14 -0.31
CA ILE A 66 9.58 7.33 0.45
C ILE A 66 9.76 7.68 1.93
N GLU A 67 8.75 8.30 2.50
CA GLU A 67 8.73 8.77 3.89
C GLU A 67 7.54 8.18 4.62
N PHE A 68 7.77 7.78 5.87
CA PHE A 68 6.74 7.23 6.73
C PHE A 68 6.49 8.19 7.89
N THR A 69 5.23 8.60 8.07
CA THR A 69 4.82 9.58 9.09
C THR A 69 3.78 8.97 10.01
N SER A 70 3.99 9.14 11.31
CA SER A 70 3.01 8.69 12.30
C SER A 70 1.77 9.59 12.28
N THR A 71 0.60 9.00 12.41
CA THR A 71 -0.68 9.72 12.57
C THR A 71 -1.66 8.88 13.37
N PHE A 72 -2.59 9.55 14.05
CA PHE A 72 -3.72 8.90 14.73
C PHE A 72 -5.02 8.95 13.90
N GLY A 73 -4.97 9.56 12.70
CA GLY A 73 -6.12 9.73 11.81
C GLY A 73 -6.49 8.49 10.97
N ILE A 74 -5.75 7.39 11.10
CA ILE A 74 -6.05 6.09 10.47
C ILE A 74 -6.26 5.01 11.54
N PRO A 75 -6.95 3.90 11.24
CA PRO A 75 -7.17 2.83 12.22
C PRO A 75 -5.87 2.34 12.88
N GLU A 76 -5.95 1.88 14.12
CA GLU A 76 -4.81 1.30 14.82
C GLU A 76 -4.23 0.11 14.03
N ARG A 77 -2.92 -0.12 14.16
CA ARG A 77 -2.21 -1.21 13.46
C ARG A 77 -2.42 -1.19 11.93
N SER A 78 -2.43 0.00 11.34
CA SER A 78 -2.53 0.17 9.89
C SER A 78 -1.48 1.12 9.35
N MET A 79 -1.17 0.95 8.07
CA MET A 79 -0.46 1.91 7.25
C MET A 79 -1.32 2.28 6.05
N ARG A 80 -0.97 3.38 5.39
CA ARG A 80 -1.63 3.82 4.16
C ARG A 80 -0.69 4.66 3.31
N TYR A 81 -0.49 4.24 2.07
CA TYR A 81 0.15 5.06 1.06
C TYR A 81 -0.77 6.19 0.60
N MET A 82 -0.24 7.41 0.63
CA MET A 82 -0.94 8.66 0.28
C MET A 82 -0.49 9.25 -1.04
N GLY A 83 0.41 8.56 -1.77
CA GLY A 83 1.00 9.08 -3.01
C GLY A 83 2.29 9.84 -2.73
N MET A 84 3.06 10.14 -3.79
CA MET A 84 4.26 10.98 -3.71
C MET A 84 5.30 10.49 -2.70
N GLY A 85 5.40 9.17 -2.53
CA GLY A 85 6.29 8.55 -1.55
C GLY A 85 5.83 8.67 -0.09
N TRP A 86 4.68 9.31 0.18
CA TRP A 86 4.23 9.53 1.56
C TRP A 86 3.39 8.37 2.07
N VAL A 87 3.81 7.75 3.18
CA VAL A 87 3.11 6.67 3.86
C VAL A 87 2.74 7.11 5.27
N LEU A 88 1.47 6.99 5.64
CA LEU A 88 1.00 7.22 6.99
C LEU A 88 0.97 5.91 7.77
N TYR A 89 1.29 5.95 9.06
CA TYR A 89 1.12 4.79 9.94
C TYR A 89 0.57 5.17 11.32
N ASN A 90 -0.22 4.30 11.93
CA ASN A 90 -0.68 4.50 13.30
C ASN A 90 0.23 3.77 14.29
N PRO A 91 0.91 4.48 15.22
CA PRO A 91 1.83 3.87 16.17
C PRO A 91 1.12 3.13 17.33
N ASN A 92 -0.20 3.27 17.49
CA ASN A 92 -0.93 2.65 18.58
C ASN A 92 -1.16 1.15 18.36
N ASN A 93 -1.02 0.39 19.46
CA ASN A 93 -1.29 -1.04 19.55
C ASN A 93 -0.51 -1.92 18.55
N LEU A 94 0.61 -1.41 18.02
CA LEU A 94 1.52 -2.17 17.18
C LEU A 94 2.07 -3.38 17.94
N GLN A 95 2.03 -4.54 17.30
CA GLN A 95 2.64 -5.77 17.77
C GLN A 95 3.99 -5.98 17.09
N ASN A 96 4.84 -6.81 17.71
CA ASN A 96 6.13 -7.18 17.13
C ASN A 96 5.92 -7.80 15.72
N GLY A 97 6.55 -7.21 14.70
CA GLY A 97 6.40 -7.61 13.31
C GLY A 97 5.37 -6.80 12.51
N ASP A 98 4.50 -6.01 13.16
CA ASP A 98 3.47 -5.22 12.46
C ASP A 98 4.10 -4.19 11.53
N LEU A 99 5.12 -3.46 12.00
CA LEU A 99 5.76 -2.40 11.20
C LEU A 99 6.39 -2.96 9.93
N GLU A 100 7.09 -4.09 10.02
CA GLU A 100 7.75 -4.73 8.90
C GLU A 100 6.73 -5.20 7.85
N GLN A 101 5.69 -5.91 8.27
CA GLN A 101 4.69 -6.43 7.33
C GLN A 101 3.83 -5.33 6.71
N LEU A 102 3.45 -4.30 7.49
CA LEU A 102 2.65 -3.19 6.99
C LEU A 102 3.47 -2.30 6.06
N ALA A 103 4.74 -2.02 6.39
CA ALA A 103 5.61 -1.28 5.49
C ALA A 103 5.86 -2.06 4.19
N PHE A 104 5.98 -3.40 4.26
CA PHE A 104 6.06 -4.23 3.05
C PHE A 104 4.81 -4.10 2.17
N HIS A 105 3.61 -4.09 2.76
CA HIS A 105 2.34 -3.88 2.05
C HIS A 105 2.33 -2.54 1.30
N GLU A 106 2.66 -1.44 1.98
CA GLU A 106 2.65 -0.12 1.34
C GLU A 106 3.77 0.05 0.31
N LEU A 107 4.95 -0.54 0.54
CA LEU A 107 6.02 -0.55 -0.47
C LEU A 107 5.60 -1.32 -1.72
N PHE A 108 4.74 -2.33 -1.59
CA PHE A 108 4.19 -3.07 -2.72
C PHE A 108 3.26 -2.20 -3.58
N HIS A 109 2.40 -1.39 -2.96
CA HIS A 109 1.59 -0.38 -3.65
C HIS A 109 2.47 0.63 -4.41
N ILE A 110 3.53 1.13 -3.77
CA ILE A 110 4.47 2.05 -4.44
C ILE A 110 5.19 1.38 -5.62
N TYR A 111 5.58 0.11 -5.47
CA TYR A 111 6.17 -0.65 -6.57
C TYR A 111 5.21 -0.80 -7.76
N LYS A 112 3.95 -1.14 -7.48
CA LYS A 112 2.91 -1.34 -8.48
C LYS A 112 2.55 -0.04 -9.18
N ASP A 113 2.06 0.93 -8.42
CA ASP A 113 1.38 2.11 -8.95
C ASP A 113 2.28 3.36 -9.00
N GLY A 114 3.49 3.29 -8.44
CA GLY A 114 4.40 4.42 -8.38
C GLY A 114 3.80 5.55 -7.56
N ASN A 115 3.36 6.62 -8.23
CA ASN A 115 2.76 7.78 -7.60
C ASN A 115 1.23 7.75 -7.53
N ASP A 116 0.60 6.85 -8.29
CA ASP A 116 -0.85 6.85 -8.45
C ASP A 116 -1.49 6.16 -7.25
N VAL A 117 -2.26 6.92 -6.46
CA VAL A 117 -3.00 6.37 -5.31
C VAL A 117 -4.32 5.83 -5.82
N ASN A 118 -4.29 4.59 -6.29
CA ASN A 118 -5.45 3.93 -6.83
C ASN A 118 -6.23 3.27 -5.70
N ARG A 119 -7.48 3.70 -5.49
CA ARG A 119 -8.40 3.05 -4.56
C ARG A 119 -9.02 1.83 -5.21
N VAL A 120 -8.22 0.79 -5.41
CA VAL A 120 -8.63 -0.44 -6.13
C VAL A 120 -8.56 -1.62 -5.18
N LEU A 121 -9.70 -2.29 -4.96
CA LEU A 121 -9.79 -3.41 -4.02
C LEU A 121 -8.97 -4.62 -4.46
N ASN A 122 -8.84 -4.84 -5.77
CA ASN A 122 -8.03 -5.91 -6.35
C ASN A 122 -6.55 -5.73 -5.97
N ASP A 123 -6.08 -4.49 -5.90
CA ASP A 123 -4.70 -4.14 -5.61
C ASP A 123 -4.40 -4.36 -4.12
N GLU A 124 -5.36 -4.07 -3.24
CA GLU A 124 -5.27 -4.41 -1.82
C GLU A 124 -5.20 -5.93 -1.58
N ILE A 125 -5.99 -6.73 -2.32
CA ILE A 125 -5.89 -8.20 -2.23
C ILE A 125 -4.49 -8.66 -2.64
N GLU A 126 -3.97 -8.14 -3.75
CA GLU A 126 -2.63 -8.49 -4.24
C GLU A 126 -1.53 -8.07 -3.23
N ALA A 127 -1.64 -6.87 -2.65
CA ALA A 127 -0.73 -6.37 -1.63
C ALA A 127 -0.79 -7.22 -0.35
N TYR A 128 -1.98 -7.65 0.10
CA TYR A 128 -2.10 -8.57 1.23
C TYR A 128 -1.50 -9.95 0.94
N MET A 129 -1.63 -10.46 -0.29
CA MET A 129 -0.94 -11.68 -0.69
C MET A 129 0.58 -11.49 -0.62
N ALA A 130 1.10 -10.35 -1.11
CA ALA A 130 2.51 -10.00 -1.01
C ALA A 130 2.99 -9.92 0.46
N GLN A 131 2.21 -9.28 1.33
CA GLN A 131 2.45 -9.19 2.77
C GLN A 131 2.53 -10.58 3.41
N TYR A 132 1.60 -11.49 3.10
CA TYR A 132 1.64 -12.84 3.66
C TYR A 132 2.86 -13.64 3.16
N ILE A 133 3.20 -13.52 1.88
CA ILE A 133 4.39 -14.16 1.31
C ILE A 133 5.67 -13.62 1.98
N PHE A 134 5.74 -12.32 2.26
CA PHE A 134 6.82 -11.75 3.07
C PHE A 134 6.89 -12.42 4.45
N CYS A 135 5.79 -12.50 5.18
CA CYS A 135 5.73 -13.16 6.49
C CYS A 135 6.17 -14.64 6.44
N LEU A 136 5.84 -15.37 5.37
CA LEU A 136 6.35 -16.72 5.12
C LEU A 136 7.87 -16.72 4.91
N SER A 137 8.40 -15.80 4.09
CA SER A 137 9.82 -15.74 3.74
C SER A 137 10.74 -15.49 4.94
N VAL A 138 10.25 -14.78 5.95
CA VAL A 138 10.99 -14.48 7.19
C VAL A 138 10.68 -15.47 8.33
N GLY A 139 9.93 -16.55 8.04
CA GLY A 139 9.62 -17.60 9.01
C GLY A 139 8.62 -17.19 10.10
N ARG A 140 7.80 -16.16 9.86
CA ARG A 140 6.82 -15.64 10.83
C ARG A 140 5.39 -15.61 10.27
N PRO A 141 4.82 -16.71 9.75
CA PRO A 141 3.47 -16.67 9.17
C PRO A 141 2.36 -16.27 10.16
N LYS A 142 2.58 -16.45 11.47
CA LYS A 142 1.58 -16.17 12.52
C LYS A 142 1.37 -14.68 12.82
N ILE A 143 2.31 -13.81 12.40
CA ILE A 143 2.14 -12.36 12.59
C ILE A 143 1.22 -11.77 11.51
N PHE A 144 1.01 -12.48 10.41
CA PHE A 144 0.14 -12.00 9.33
C PHE A 144 -1.29 -11.82 9.81
N LYS A 145 -1.79 -10.60 9.67
CA LYS A 145 -3.16 -10.26 9.97
C LYS A 145 -3.65 -9.15 9.04
N THR A 146 -4.90 -9.26 8.63
CA THR A 146 -5.64 -8.19 7.96
C THR A 146 -6.73 -7.66 8.91
N PRO A 147 -7.40 -6.55 8.59
CA PRO A 147 -8.48 -5.99 9.42
C PRO A 147 -9.68 -6.92 9.64
N ASN A 148 -9.78 -8.04 8.90
CA ASN A 148 -10.88 -8.99 8.98
C ASN A 148 -10.34 -10.43 8.97
N ASP A 149 -10.86 -11.29 9.85
CA ASP A 149 -10.35 -12.67 9.97
C ASP A 149 -10.70 -13.53 8.75
N GLU A 150 -11.88 -13.35 8.13
CA GLU A 150 -12.26 -14.03 6.87
C GLU A 150 -11.36 -13.60 5.71
N LEU A 151 -11.02 -12.31 5.62
CA LEU A 151 -10.04 -11.81 4.65
C LEU A 151 -8.69 -12.48 4.88
N THR A 152 -8.20 -12.48 6.11
CA THR A 152 -6.93 -13.11 6.50
C THR A 152 -6.88 -14.58 6.05
N GLU A 153 -7.93 -15.35 6.34
CA GLU A 153 -8.02 -16.75 5.93
C GLU A 153 -7.98 -16.93 4.41
N ASN A 154 -8.70 -16.11 3.65
CA ASN A 154 -8.76 -16.26 2.20
C ASN A 154 -7.46 -15.80 1.52
N ILE A 155 -6.76 -14.80 2.06
CA ILE A 155 -5.40 -14.45 1.58
C ILE A 155 -4.43 -15.62 1.77
N ILE A 156 -4.48 -16.29 2.93
CA ILE A 156 -3.65 -17.47 3.18
C ILE A 156 -3.97 -18.59 2.17
N LYS A 157 -5.25 -18.82 1.88
CA LYS A 157 -5.69 -19.83 0.90
C LYS A 157 -5.28 -19.47 -0.52
N LEU A 158 -5.37 -18.20 -0.91
CA LEU A 158 -4.91 -17.69 -2.21
C LEU A 158 -3.42 -17.96 -2.43
N VAL A 159 -2.58 -17.65 -1.44
CA VAL A 159 -1.14 -17.89 -1.52
C VAL A 159 -0.81 -19.39 -1.59
N LYS A 160 -1.61 -20.25 -0.93
CA LYS A 160 -1.47 -21.73 -1.06
C LYS A 160 -1.84 -22.26 -2.45
N CYS A 161 -2.63 -21.52 -3.23
CA CYS A 161 -2.95 -21.85 -4.60
C CYS A 161 -1.85 -21.41 -5.59
N MET A 162 -0.69 -20.97 -5.11
CA MET A 162 0.42 -20.52 -5.95
C MET A 162 1.67 -21.36 -5.73
N ASP A 163 2.41 -21.61 -6.81
CA ASP A 163 3.83 -21.94 -6.72
C ASP A 163 4.62 -20.64 -6.60
N LEU A 164 5.17 -20.40 -5.41
CA LEU A 164 5.92 -19.18 -5.08
C LEU A 164 7.26 -19.10 -5.80
N ASP A 165 7.82 -20.23 -6.25
CA ASP A 165 9.04 -20.21 -7.03
C ASP A 165 8.71 -19.73 -8.45
N SER A 166 7.74 -20.32 -9.15
CA SER A 166 7.43 -19.88 -10.52
C SER A 166 6.53 -18.63 -10.60
N GLY A 167 5.90 -18.23 -9.50
CA GLY A 167 4.86 -17.20 -9.49
C GLY A 167 3.67 -17.62 -10.36
N THR A 168 3.29 -18.89 -10.34
CA THR A 168 2.16 -19.41 -11.13
C THR A 168 1.04 -19.88 -10.21
N ILE A 169 -0.20 -19.72 -10.65
CA ILE A 169 -1.37 -20.26 -9.96
C ILE A 169 -1.45 -21.76 -10.30
N THR A 170 -1.54 -22.60 -9.27
CA THR A 170 -1.47 -24.07 -9.37
C THR A 170 -2.77 -24.78 -9.00
N SER A 171 -3.78 -24.04 -8.54
CA SER A 171 -5.07 -24.59 -8.11
C SER A 171 -6.26 -23.82 -8.66
N ASP A 172 -7.26 -24.56 -9.14
CA ASP A 172 -8.55 -24.02 -9.62
C ASP A 172 -9.37 -23.36 -8.50
N GLU A 173 -9.04 -23.64 -7.23
CA GLU A 173 -9.68 -23.02 -6.06
C GLU A 173 -9.33 -21.53 -5.91
N PHE A 174 -8.29 -21.04 -6.61
CA PHE A 174 -7.84 -19.66 -6.56
C PHE A 174 -8.99 -18.67 -6.78
N ALA A 175 -9.80 -18.89 -7.82
CA ALA A 175 -10.91 -18.01 -8.15
C ALA A 175 -11.95 -17.92 -7.01
N SER A 176 -12.28 -19.05 -6.38
CA SER A 176 -13.23 -19.11 -5.26
C SER A 176 -12.71 -18.38 -4.03
N HIS A 177 -11.42 -18.54 -3.71
CA HIS A 177 -10.81 -17.82 -2.60
C HIS A 177 -10.67 -16.33 -2.86
N TYR A 178 -10.41 -15.93 -4.11
CA TYR A 178 -10.33 -14.53 -4.49
C TYR A 178 -11.68 -13.84 -4.31
N ASP A 179 -12.77 -14.46 -4.80
CA ASP A 179 -14.11 -13.91 -4.68
C ASP A 179 -14.56 -13.80 -3.22
N LYS A 180 -14.11 -14.73 -2.35
CA LYS A 180 -14.33 -14.64 -0.90
C LYS A 180 -13.52 -13.51 -0.27
N ALA A 181 -12.23 -13.37 -0.61
CA ALA A 181 -11.40 -12.25 -0.16
C ALA A 181 -12.01 -10.91 -0.58
N MET A 182 -12.49 -10.81 -1.83
CA MET A 182 -13.13 -9.61 -2.36
C MET A 182 -14.44 -9.26 -1.64
N ARG A 183 -15.24 -10.25 -1.24
CA ARG A 183 -16.42 -10.00 -0.40
C ARG A 183 -16.02 -9.55 1.01
N ALA A 184 -15.01 -10.17 1.60
CA ALA A 184 -14.55 -9.84 2.94
C ALA A 184 -13.93 -8.44 3.02
N ILE A 185 -13.09 -8.05 2.06
CA ILE A 185 -12.41 -6.74 2.07
C ILE A 185 -13.40 -5.57 1.99
N LYS A 186 -14.51 -5.72 1.24
CA LYS A 186 -15.59 -4.72 1.16
C LYS A 186 -16.31 -4.48 2.47
N GLN A 187 -16.23 -5.41 3.42
CA GLN A 187 -16.83 -5.28 4.74
C GLN A 187 -15.90 -4.55 5.74
N CYS A 188 -14.62 -4.39 5.40
CA CYS A 188 -13.67 -3.67 6.25
C CYS A 188 -13.93 -2.17 6.16
N SER A 189 -14.05 -1.50 7.32
CA SER A 189 -14.27 -0.05 7.41
C SER A 189 -13.19 0.79 6.71
N LEU A 190 -11.98 0.25 6.56
CA LEU A 190 -10.87 0.89 5.85
C LEU A 190 -11.14 1.06 4.34
N TYR A 191 -11.94 0.15 3.77
CA TYR A 191 -12.18 0.00 2.33
C TYR A 191 -13.64 0.30 1.93
N GLN A 192 -14.37 0.96 2.81
CA GLN A 192 -15.73 1.43 2.54
C GLN A 192 -15.68 2.81 1.89
N ASN A 193 -16.61 3.04 0.95
CA ASN A 193 -16.80 4.36 0.35
C ASN A 193 -17.30 5.33 1.41
N LYS A 194 -16.58 6.44 1.57
CA LYS A 194 -16.94 7.52 2.48
C LYS A 194 -17.36 8.74 1.67
N GLU A 195 -18.31 9.49 2.22
CA GLU A 195 -18.74 10.75 1.61
C GLU A 195 -17.56 11.72 1.50
N GLY A 196 -17.40 12.35 0.33
CA GLY A 196 -16.29 13.26 0.05
C GLY A 196 -14.97 12.60 -0.34
N GLU A 197 -14.87 11.27 -0.35
CA GLU A 197 -13.69 10.54 -0.82
C GLU A 197 -13.91 9.89 -2.19
N ALA A 198 -12.85 9.75 -2.99
CA ALA A 198 -12.90 8.95 -4.20
C ALA A 198 -13.30 7.50 -3.85
N PRO A 199 -14.20 6.87 -4.62
CA PRO A 199 -14.71 5.55 -4.30
C PRO A 199 -13.63 4.48 -4.52
N TRP A 200 -13.72 3.43 -3.72
CA TRP A 200 -13.07 2.17 -3.99
C TRP A 200 -13.69 1.51 -5.22
N VAL A 201 -12.83 1.09 -6.13
CA VAL A 201 -13.17 0.44 -7.39
C VAL A 201 -12.81 -1.04 -7.30
N GLU A 202 -13.66 -1.88 -7.86
CA GLU A 202 -13.40 -3.28 -8.11
C GLU A 202 -13.32 -3.50 -9.62
N TYR A 203 -12.26 -4.16 -10.07
CA TYR A 203 -12.16 -4.64 -11.44
C TYR A 203 -12.65 -6.07 -11.54
N PRO A 204 -13.25 -6.46 -12.69
CA PRO A 204 -13.76 -7.81 -12.89
C PRO A 204 -12.64 -8.86 -13.04
N VAL A 205 -11.38 -8.42 -13.15
CA VAL A 205 -10.21 -9.28 -13.36
C VAL A 205 -9.52 -9.54 -12.03
N ARG A 206 -9.24 -10.82 -11.75
CA ARG A 206 -8.46 -11.27 -10.58
C ARG A 206 -6.96 -11.14 -10.86
N ASP A 207 -6.53 -9.93 -11.17
CA ASP A 207 -5.14 -9.68 -11.58
C ASP A 207 -4.21 -9.71 -10.36
N ILE A 208 -3.23 -10.60 -10.40
CA ILE A 208 -2.11 -10.69 -9.46
C ILE A 208 -0.76 -10.70 -10.20
N SER A 209 -0.73 -10.16 -11.42
CA SER A 209 0.44 -10.21 -12.31
C SER A 209 1.62 -9.45 -11.74
N THR A 210 1.41 -8.37 -10.99
CA THR A 210 2.48 -7.58 -10.37
C THR A 210 3.23 -8.42 -9.33
N LEU A 211 2.50 -9.14 -8.48
CA LEU A 211 3.06 -10.05 -7.49
C LEU A 211 3.80 -11.19 -8.16
N CYS A 212 3.19 -11.84 -9.15
CA CYS A 212 3.83 -12.92 -9.90
C CYS A 212 5.13 -12.46 -10.58
N ASN A 213 5.15 -11.27 -11.16
CA ASN A 213 6.33 -10.70 -11.80
C ASN A 213 7.41 -10.33 -10.79
N PHE A 214 7.03 -9.76 -9.64
CA PHE A 214 7.94 -9.49 -8.53
C PHE A 214 8.62 -10.77 -8.03
N LEU A 215 7.87 -11.85 -7.77
CA LEU A 215 8.46 -13.11 -7.31
C LEU A 215 9.46 -13.70 -8.30
N ARG A 216 9.18 -13.58 -9.60
CA ARG A 216 10.09 -14.05 -10.67
C ARG A 216 11.36 -13.21 -10.79
N SER A 217 11.33 -11.93 -10.39
CA SER A 217 12.48 -11.03 -10.54
C SER A 217 13.50 -11.13 -9.40
N ILE A 218 13.19 -11.82 -8.30
CA ILE A 218 14.03 -11.95 -7.09
C ILE A 218 14.79 -13.29 -7.07
N LYS A 219 14.85 -13.99 -8.20
CA LYS A 219 15.62 -15.23 -8.36
C LYS A 219 17.08 -14.97 -8.65
#